data_AF-V2PX21-F1
#
_entry.id   AF-V2PX21-F1
#
_cell.length_a   1.000
_cell.length_b   1.000
_cell.length_c   1.000
_cell.angle_alpha   90.00
_cell.angle_beta   90.00
_cell.angle_gamma   90.00
#
_symmetry.space_group_name_H-M   'P 1'
#
loop_
_entity.id
_entity.type
_entity.pdbx_description
1 polymer ?
#
loop_
_entity_poly.entity_id
_entity_poly.type
_entity_poly.pdbx_seq_one_letter_code
_entity_poly.pdbx_strand_id
1 'polypeptide(L)' 'MTKNVTAGKIYITAFLDFKTFKNFADIIAWETEIWIANMPEHMLHFNGDRFLGPQ' A
#
# COMPACT_ATOMS: atom_id res chain seq x y z
N MET A 1 -11.13 2.81 -15.77
CA MET A 1 -11.89 2.00 -14.79
C MET A 1 -12.63 2.86 -13.76
N THR A 2 -11.99 3.69 -12.93
CA THR A 2 -12.67 4.38 -11.79
C THR A 2 -12.96 5.88 -11.99
N LYS A 3 -13.17 6.34 -13.23
CA LYS A 3 -13.23 7.79 -13.56
C LYS A 3 -14.38 8.54 -12.89
N ASN A 4 -15.51 7.87 -12.63
CA ASN A 4 -16.73 8.49 -12.09
C ASN A 4 -17.06 8.04 -10.65
N VAL A 5 -16.09 7.44 -9.94
CA VAL A 5 -16.27 7.07 -8.53
C VAL A 5 -15.99 8.30 -7.66
N THR A 6 -16.97 8.70 -6.86
CA THR A 6 -16.90 9.85 -5.96
C THR A 6 -16.26 9.54 -4.60
N ALA A 7 -16.20 8.26 -4.22
CA ALA A 7 -15.47 7.81 -3.04
C ALA A 7 -13.95 7.94 -3.22
N GLY A 8 -13.24 8.07 -2.11
CA GLY A 8 -11.78 8.02 -2.10
C GLY A 8 -11.26 6.68 -2.64
N LYS A 9 -10.19 6.72 -3.41
CA LYS A 9 -9.57 5.53 -3.99
C LYS A 9 -8.38 5.13 -3.14
N ILE A 10 -8.31 3.84 -2.83
CA ILE A 10 -7.24 3.20 -2.07
C ILE A 10 -6.74 2.07 -2.95
N TYR A 11 -5.43 1.97 -3.12
CA TYR A 11 -4.80 0.99 -4.01
C TYR A 11 -3.92 0.08 -3.17
N ILE A 12 -4.23 -1.20 -3.15
CA ILE A 12 -3.53 -2.17 -2.30
C ILE A 12 -2.79 -3.17 -3.19
N THR A 13 -1.48 -3.29 -3.00
CA THR A 13 -0.68 -4.38 -3.58
C THR A 13 -0.50 -5.47 -2.53
N ALA A 14 -0.97 -6.69 -2.84
CA ALA A 14 -0.93 -7.82 -1.91
C ALA A 14 0.19 -8.80 -2.23
N PHE A 15 0.92 -9.24 -1.21
CA PHE A 15 1.94 -10.28 -1.31
C PHE A 15 1.68 -11.40 -0.30
N LEU A 16 2.16 -12.62 -0.60
CA LEU A 16 2.12 -13.72 0.37
C LEU A 16 3.07 -13.46 1.54
N ASP A 17 4.28 -12.96 1.24
CA ASP A 17 5.33 -12.75 2.22
C ASP A 17 6.19 -11.51 1.93
N PHE A 18 6.92 -11.08 2.96
CA PHE A 18 7.84 -9.94 2.90
C PHE A 18 9.01 -10.14 1.93
N LYS A 19 9.44 -11.38 1.69
CA LYS A 19 10.56 -11.65 0.80
C LYS A 19 10.18 -11.35 -0.64
N THR A 20 8.98 -11.72 -1.03
CA THR A 20 8.39 -11.44 -2.34
C THR A 20 8.20 -9.94 -2.51
N PHE A 21 7.58 -9.26 -1.53
CA PHE A 21 7.43 -7.80 -1.55
C PHE A 21 8.75 -7.07 -1.84
N LYS A 22 9.84 -7.44 -1.15
CA LYS A 22 11.16 -6.79 -1.31
C LYS A 22 11.68 -6.81 -2.74
N ASN A 23 11.33 -7.81 -3.55
CA ASN A 23 11.76 -7.91 -4.94
C ASN A 23 11.03 -6.94 -5.88
N PHE A 24 9.94 -6.32 -5.42
CA PHE A 24 9.12 -5.40 -6.21
C PHE A 24 9.04 -4.01 -5.58
N ALA A 25 9.70 -3.77 -4.44
CA ALA A 25 9.55 -2.56 -3.65
C ALA A 25 9.95 -1.28 -4.42
N ASP A 26 10.81 -1.39 -5.43
CA ASP A 26 11.28 -0.32 -6.29
C ASP A 26 10.30 0.09 -7.39
N ILE A 27 9.37 -0.79 -7.78
CA ILE A 27 8.40 -0.55 -8.86
C ILE A 27 6.97 -0.29 -8.35
N ILE A 28 6.72 -0.47 -7.06
CA ILE A 28 5.42 -0.18 -6.45
C ILE A 28 5.19 1.33 -6.46
N ALA A 29 3.99 1.74 -6.90
CA ALA A 29 3.61 3.13 -6.92
C ALA A 29 3.59 3.73 -5.50
N TRP A 30 4.12 4.94 -5.36
CA TRP A 30 3.98 5.76 -4.16
C TRP A 30 2.51 6.03 -3.82
N GLU A 31 2.24 6.41 -2.57
CA GLU A 31 0.90 6.71 -2.06
C GLU A 31 -0.09 5.54 -2.18
N THR A 32 0.43 4.31 -2.10
CA THR A 32 -0.36 3.07 -2.10
C THR A 32 -0.09 2.27 -0.83
N GLU A 33 -0.96 1.29 -0.57
CA GLU A 33 -0.87 0.39 0.57
C GLU A 33 -0.32 -0.97 0.13
N ILE A 34 0.41 -1.61 1.04
CA ILE A 34 0.89 -2.97 0.87
C ILE A 34 0.32 -3.83 1.98
N TRP A 35 -0.26 -4.97 1.60
CA TRP A 35 -0.78 -5.98 2.52
C TRP A 35 -0.02 -7.30 2.35
N ILE A 36 0.28 -7.98 3.45
CA ILE A 36 1.09 -9.20 3.45
C ILE A 36 0.34 -10.32 4.17
N ALA A 37 0.08 -11.43 3.47
CA ALA A 37 -0.75 -12.51 3.98
C ALA A 37 -0.22 -13.15 5.26
N ASN A 38 1.11 -13.25 5.41
CA ASN A 38 1.75 -13.78 6.62
C ASN A 38 1.67 -12.81 7.83
N MET A 39 1.25 -11.57 7.62
CA MET A 39 1.05 -10.56 8.66
C MET A 39 -0.29 -9.83 8.41
N PRO A 40 -1.42 -10.55 8.45
CA PRO A 40 -2.70 -10.08 7.91
C PRO A 40 -3.29 -8.88 8.66
N GLU A 41 -2.90 -8.73 9.94
CA GLU A 41 -3.30 -7.63 10.83
C GLU A 41 -2.52 -6.33 10.59
N HIS A 42 -1.55 -6.34 9.66
CA HIS A 42 -0.67 -5.21 9.39
C HIS A 42 -0.78 -4.72 7.94
N MET A 43 -0.69 -3.41 7.75
CA MET A 43 -0.51 -2.77 6.44
C MET A 43 0.69 -1.84 6.47
N LEU A 44 1.39 -1.74 5.34
CA LEU A 44 2.45 -0.77 5.13
C LEU A 44 1.90 0.34 4.22
N HIS A 45 2.03 1.59 4.65
CA HIS A 45 1.73 2.74 3.82
C HIS A 45 3.00 3.18 3.09
N PHE A 46 2.99 3.11 1.76
CA PHE A 46 4.17 3.45 0.98
C PHE A 46 4.20 4.96 0.71
N ASN A 47 4.85 5.69 1.62
CA ASN A 47 5.20 7.12 1.50
C ASN A 47 4.00 8.07 1.40
N GLY A 48 2.95 7.80 2.18
CA GLY A 48 1.81 8.71 2.30
C GLY A 48 2.03 9.77 3.37
N ASP A 49 2.33 11.01 2.98
CA ASP A 49 2.34 12.18 3.87
C ASP A 49 1.01 12.34 4.62
N ARG A 50 -0.07 11.78 4.05
CA ARG A 50 -1.41 11.68 4.64
C ARG A 50 -1.44 11.10 6.06
N PHE A 51 -0.47 10.25 6.42
CA PHE A 51 -0.44 9.56 7.72
C PHE A 51 0.71 10.04 8.62
N LEU A 52 1.44 11.07 8.22
CA LEU A 52 2.41 11.73 9.10
C LEU A 52 1.65 12.63 10.08
N GLY A 53 1.65 12.28 11.37
CA GLY A 53 1.13 13.13 12.45
C GLY A 53 2.03 14.34 12.71
N PRO A 54 1.59 15.33 13.51
CA PRO A 54 2.46 16.43 13.92
C PRO A 54 3.73 15.89 14.61
N GLN A 55 4.90 16.40 14.20
CA GLN A 55 6.17 16.18 14.89
C GLN A 55 6.20 16.87 16.24
#